data_AF-A0A964BDS4-F1
#
_entry.id   AF-A0A964BDS4-F1
#
_cell.length_a   1.000
_cell.length_b   1.000
_cell.length_c   1.000
_cell.angle_alpha   90.00
_cell.angle_beta   90.00
_cell.angle_gamma   90.00
#
_symmetry.space_group_name_H-M   'P 1'
#
loop_
_entity.id
_entity.type
_entity.pdbx_description
1 polymer ?
#
loop_
_entity_poly.entity_id
_entity_poly.type
_entity_poly.pdbx_seq_one_letter_code
_entity_poly.pdbx_strand_id
1 'polypeptide(L)'
;MSKPKTALVLGGAECVWQDAERALAMFTPDGVIAVNDMIAAWPNKITHACTLHGEKLLQWQQARKAAKFNADYQTIYFERMKGKPAPKIDHVIEYRWPHLDSGSSGLYAVKALLDLGFDRIVLAGVPMTQGGGHFLRQEPWDAHNRFRGAWVGAIPHIAGKVKSMSGWTQEILGSPSPEWLTQ
;
A
#
# COMPACT_ATOMS: atom_id res chain seq x y z
N MET A 1 21.73 3.67 17.35
CA MET A 1 21.03 3.42 16.07
C MET A 1 19.91 4.44 15.95
N SER A 2 19.65 5.00 14.76
CA SER A 2 18.50 5.90 14.56
C SER A 2 17.19 5.13 14.71
N LYS A 3 16.12 5.80 15.16
CA LYS A 3 14.77 5.22 15.24
C LYS A 3 14.34 4.71 13.84
N PRO A 4 13.73 3.52 13.72
CA PRO A 4 13.23 3.01 12.44
C PRO A 4 12.16 3.93 11.85
N LYS A 5 12.21 4.14 10.53
CA LYS A 5 11.21 4.89 9.77
C LYS A 5 10.02 4.00 9.45
N THR A 6 8.85 4.35 9.99
CA THR A 6 7.64 3.53 9.95
C THR A 6 6.67 3.98 8.86
N ALA A 7 5.94 3.05 8.25
CA ALA A 7 4.89 3.36 7.30
C ALA A 7 3.63 2.51 7.47
N LEU A 8 2.50 3.10 7.07
CA LEU A 8 1.21 2.44 6.94
C LEU A 8 0.80 2.39 5.46
N VAL A 9 0.50 1.19 4.96
CA VAL A 9 -0.10 0.95 3.64
C VAL A 9 -1.60 0.86 3.78
N LEU A 10 -2.33 1.67 3.03
CA LEU A 10 -3.79 1.62 2.90
C LEU A 10 -4.15 0.92 1.59
N GLY A 11 -4.51 -0.35 1.69
CA GLY A 11 -4.95 -1.21 0.59
C GLY A 11 -6.40 -1.01 0.17
N GLY A 12 -6.92 -1.92 -0.64
CA GLY A 12 -8.27 -1.82 -1.23
C GLY A 12 -9.30 -2.83 -0.70
N ALA A 13 -8.94 -3.66 0.28
CA ALA A 13 -9.90 -4.62 0.83
C ALA A 13 -10.92 -3.94 1.74
N GLU A 14 -12.09 -4.55 1.89
CA GLU A 14 -13.18 -4.07 2.76
C GLU A 14 -12.73 -3.80 4.21
N CYS A 15 -11.82 -4.63 4.73
CA CYS A 15 -11.28 -4.46 6.08
C CYS A 15 -10.33 -3.26 6.25
N VAL A 16 -10.04 -2.48 5.20
CA VAL A 16 -9.05 -1.38 5.24
C VAL A 16 -9.32 -0.39 6.35
N TRP A 17 -10.58 -0.02 6.58
CA TRP A 17 -10.95 0.98 7.59
C TRP A 17 -10.64 0.49 9.00
N GLN A 18 -11.10 -0.72 9.34
CA GLN A 18 -10.87 -1.32 10.65
C GLN A 18 -9.38 -1.66 10.87
N ASP A 19 -8.69 -2.12 9.83
CA ASP A 19 -7.26 -2.39 9.90
C ASP A 19 -6.46 -1.10 10.13
N ALA A 20 -6.79 -0.03 9.42
CA ALA A 20 -6.12 1.25 9.55
C ALA A 20 -6.37 1.88 10.93
N GLU A 21 -7.60 1.82 11.44
CA GLU A 21 -7.93 2.27 12.80
C GLU A 21 -7.09 1.54 13.85
N ARG A 22 -7.09 0.19 13.81
CA ARG A 22 -6.30 -0.62 14.74
C ARG A 22 -4.80 -0.34 14.60
N ALA A 23 -4.30 -0.15 13.39
CA ALA A 23 -2.90 0.20 13.15
C ALA A 23 -2.54 1.57 13.75
N LEU A 24 -3.35 2.59 13.50
CA LEU A 24 -3.12 3.95 13.98
C LEU A 24 -3.28 4.09 15.50
N ALA A 25 -4.04 3.20 16.13
CA ALA A 25 -4.09 3.09 17.58
C ALA A 25 -2.77 2.57 18.20
N MET A 26 -1.94 1.85 17.43
CA MET A 26 -0.65 1.32 17.90
C MET A 26 0.52 2.27 17.68
N PHE A 27 0.48 3.10 16.63
CA PHE A 27 1.58 4.02 16.33
C PHE A 27 1.16 5.18 15.42
N THR A 28 1.98 6.23 15.43
CA THR A 28 1.93 7.30 14.43
C THR A 28 2.97 7.00 13.34
N PRO A 29 2.54 6.72 12.09
CA PRO A 29 3.46 6.42 11.00
C PRO A 29 4.23 7.65 10.53
N ASP A 30 5.51 7.49 10.19
CA ASP A 30 6.30 8.53 9.50
C ASP A 30 5.83 8.71 8.04
N GLY A 31 5.18 7.70 7.47
CA GLY A 31 4.59 7.73 6.14
C GLY A 31 3.28 6.95 6.03
N VAL A 32 2.29 7.54 5.37
CA VAL A 32 1.05 6.85 4.95
C VAL A 32 1.00 6.80 3.43
N ILE A 33 0.87 5.60 2.87
CA ILE A 33 0.72 5.38 1.43
C ILE A 33 -0.68 4.87 1.10
N ALA A 34 -1.40 5.62 0.27
CA ALA A 34 -2.69 5.19 -0.24
C ALA A 34 -2.54 4.48 -1.59
N VAL A 35 -3.21 3.33 -1.72
CA VAL A 35 -3.17 2.49 -2.92
C VAL A 35 -4.48 2.55 -3.69
N ASN A 36 -4.40 2.85 -4.99
CA ASN A 36 -5.54 2.88 -5.90
C ASN A 36 -6.70 3.77 -5.37
N ASP A 37 -7.89 3.23 -5.20
CA ASP A 37 -9.08 3.97 -4.78
C ASP A 37 -8.93 4.60 -3.37
N MET A 38 -8.02 4.11 -2.52
CA MET A 38 -7.69 4.79 -1.25
C MET A 38 -7.09 6.17 -1.45
N ILE A 39 -6.49 6.46 -2.61
CA ILE A 39 -5.99 7.80 -2.94
C ILE A 39 -7.14 8.79 -2.88
N ALA A 40 -8.30 8.45 -3.44
CA ALA A 40 -9.48 9.30 -3.42
C ALA A 40 -10.25 9.22 -2.08
N ALA A 41 -10.32 8.04 -1.48
CA ALA A 41 -11.26 7.76 -0.39
C ALA A 41 -10.74 8.07 1.03
N TRP A 42 -9.43 7.97 1.29
CA TRP A 42 -8.92 8.16 2.65
C TRP A 42 -8.93 9.64 3.07
N PRO A 43 -9.72 10.05 4.09
CA PRO A 43 -9.91 11.46 4.40
C PRO A 43 -8.71 12.11 5.10
N ASN A 44 -7.93 11.31 5.83
CA ASN A 44 -6.79 11.81 6.60
C ASN A 44 -5.56 12.00 5.71
N LYS A 45 -4.50 12.59 6.30
CA LYS A 45 -3.27 12.88 5.58
C LYS A 45 -2.64 11.61 5.02
N ILE A 46 -2.33 11.65 3.72
CA ILE A 46 -1.40 10.72 3.07
C ILE A 46 -0.10 11.43 2.72
N THR A 47 0.99 10.70 2.71
CA THR A 47 2.32 11.17 2.30
C THR A 47 2.70 10.69 0.90
N HIS A 48 2.14 9.54 0.50
CA HIS A 48 2.40 8.92 -0.78
C HIS A 48 1.10 8.39 -1.40
N ALA A 49 1.02 8.44 -2.73
CA ALA A 49 0.01 7.77 -3.54
C ALA A 49 0.70 6.77 -4.46
N CYS A 50 0.20 5.54 -4.54
CA CYS A 50 0.81 4.49 -5.35
C CYS A 50 -0.24 3.66 -6.08
N THR A 51 0.06 3.30 -7.32
CA THR A 51 -0.85 2.50 -8.14
C THR A 51 -0.10 1.75 -9.25
N LEU A 52 -0.70 0.66 -9.75
CA LEU A 52 -0.32 0.06 -11.03
C LEU A 52 -1.20 0.58 -12.19
N HIS A 53 -2.19 1.43 -11.88
CA HIS A 53 -3.18 1.95 -12.80
C HIS A 53 -2.95 3.44 -13.07
N GLY A 54 -1.87 3.76 -13.80
CA GLY A 54 -1.53 5.14 -14.14
C GLY A 54 -2.67 5.88 -14.87
N GLU A 55 -3.49 5.16 -15.63
CA GLU A 55 -4.66 5.66 -16.33
C GLU A 55 -5.75 6.22 -15.41
N LYS A 56 -5.82 5.74 -14.16
CA LYS A 56 -6.81 6.17 -13.16
C LYS A 56 -6.28 7.21 -12.18
N LEU A 57 -4.97 7.39 -12.14
CA LEU A 57 -4.30 8.22 -11.15
C LEU A 57 -4.80 9.67 -11.18
N LEU A 58 -4.94 10.26 -12.36
CA LEU A 58 -5.44 11.64 -12.49
C LEU A 58 -6.87 11.77 -11.94
N GLN A 59 -7.75 10.79 -12.21
CA GLN A 59 -9.11 10.75 -11.69
C GLN A 59 -9.12 10.70 -10.15
N TRP A 60 -8.30 9.85 -9.53
CA TRP A 60 -8.24 9.78 -8.07
C TRP A 60 -7.67 11.05 -7.44
N GLN A 61 -6.65 11.66 -8.04
CA GLN A 61 -6.09 12.95 -7.59
C GLN A 61 -7.15 14.06 -7.64
N GLN A 62 -7.95 14.11 -8.71
CA GLN A 62 -9.05 15.05 -8.86
C GLN A 62 -10.16 14.81 -7.83
N ALA A 63 -10.57 13.56 -7.64
CA ALA A 63 -11.57 13.19 -6.64
C ALA A 63 -11.13 13.57 -5.22
N ARG A 64 -9.87 13.29 -4.86
CA ARG A 64 -9.30 13.68 -3.57
C ARG A 64 -9.32 15.19 -3.36
N LYS A 65 -8.95 15.96 -4.39
CA LYS A 65 -8.99 17.43 -4.36
C LYS A 65 -10.42 17.96 -4.23
N ALA A 66 -11.37 17.38 -4.96
CA ALA A 66 -12.79 17.74 -4.89
C ALA A 66 -13.37 17.47 -3.49
N ALA A 67 -12.95 16.38 -2.84
CA ALA A 67 -13.29 16.05 -1.47
C ALA A 67 -12.59 16.93 -0.41
N LYS A 68 -11.74 17.89 -0.84
CA LYS A 68 -10.94 18.78 0.02
C LYS A 68 -9.99 18.04 0.97
N PHE A 69 -9.58 16.82 0.62
CA PHE A 69 -8.54 16.09 1.34
C PHE A 69 -7.14 16.62 0.96
N ASN A 70 -6.12 16.24 1.73
CA ASN A 70 -4.76 16.76 1.52
C ASN A 70 -4.22 16.40 0.12
N ALA A 71 -3.61 17.38 -0.57
CA ALA A 71 -3.02 17.20 -1.89
C ALA A 71 -1.49 17.27 -1.90
N ASP A 72 -0.88 17.48 -0.73
CA ASP A 72 0.56 17.55 -0.48
C ASP A 72 1.15 16.14 -0.24
N TYR A 73 1.17 15.31 -1.28
CA TYR A 73 1.79 13.98 -1.24
C TYR A 73 2.61 13.70 -2.49
N GLN A 74 3.51 12.72 -2.37
CA GLN A 74 4.34 12.25 -3.48
C GLN A 74 3.64 11.12 -4.24
N THR A 75 3.71 11.15 -5.56
CA THR A 75 3.10 10.13 -6.40
C THR A 75 4.15 9.14 -6.90
N ILE A 76 3.89 7.85 -6.69
CA ILE A 76 4.74 6.72 -7.07
C ILE A 76 4.07 5.93 -8.19
N TYR A 77 4.79 5.74 -9.28
CA TYR A 77 4.36 4.92 -10.41
C TYR A 77 5.57 4.23 -11.05
N PHE A 78 5.36 3.17 -11.84
CA PHE A 78 6.47 2.41 -12.41
C PHE A 78 6.97 2.94 -13.75
N GLU A 79 6.26 3.90 -14.35
CA GLU A 79 6.63 4.51 -15.61
C GLU A 79 6.37 6.02 -15.60
N ARG A 80 7.05 6.78 -16.46
CA ARG A 80 6.63 8.16 -16.75
C ARG A 80 5.49 8.16 -17.75
N MET A 81 4.39 8.79 -17.38
CA MET A 81 3.25 8.96 -18.29
C MET A 81 3.55 10.01 -19.37
N LYS A 82 3.23 9.69 -20.63
CA LYS A 82 3.30 10.62 -21.78
C LYS A 82 1.89 11.09 -22.16
N GLY A 83 1.78 12.29 -22.72
CA GLY A 83 0.50 12.89 -23.11
C GLY A 83 -0.01 13.93 -22.10
N LYS A 84 -0.98 14.75 -22.51
CA LYS A 84 -1.64 15.76 -21.65
C LYS A 84 -3.15 15.53 -21.66
N PRO A 85 -3.83 15.61 -20.49
CA PRO A 85 -3.27 15.80 -19.15
C PRO A 85 -2.63 14.51 -18.60
N ALA A 86 -1.45 14.61 -17.97
CA ALA A 86 -0.81 13.52 -17.25
C ALA A 86 -0.56 13.91 -15.79
N PRO A 87 -0.74 12.99 -14.84
CA PRO A 87 -0.42 13.24 -13.44
C PRO A 87 1.09 13.40 -13.26
N LYS A 88 1.47 14.24 -12.29
CA LYS A 88 2.88 14.33 -11.86
C LYS A 88 3.27 13.02 -11.19
N ILE A 89 4.39 12.44 -11.62
CA ILE A 89 5.03 11.28 -10.98
C ILE A 89 6.32 11.76 -10.32
N ASP A 90 6.37 11.72 -8.99
CA ASP A 90 7.53 12.14 -8.19
C ASP A 90 8.59 11.04 -8.15
N HIS A 91 8.15 9.78 -8.04
CA HIS A 91 9.03 8.61 -7.96
C HIS A 91 8.68 7.60 -9.04
N VAL A 92 9.68 7.22 -9.84
CA VAL A 92 9.58 6.13 -10.82
C VAL A 92 10.25 4.90 -10.22
N ILE A 93 9.47 3.93 -9.77
CA ILE A 93 9.96 2.74 -9.07
C ILE A 93 9.49 1.48 -9.79
N GLU A 94 10.43 0.61 -10.16
CA GLU A 94 10.12 -0.71 -10.74
C GLU A 94 9.17 -1.48 -9.80
N TYR A 95 8.09 -2.03 -10.38
CA TYR A 95 7.02 -2.63 -9.59
C TYR A 95 7.28 -4.08 -9.20
N ARG A 96 8.34 -4.68 -9.77
CA ARG A 96 8.76 -6.07 -9.52
C ARG A 96 10.09 -6.12 -8.78
N TRP A 97 10.26 -7.12 -7.92
CA TRP A 97 11.63 -7.53 -7.56
C TRP A 97 12.26 -8.33 -8.71
N PRO A 98 13.59 -8.40 -8.80
CA PRO A 98 14.26 -9.21 -9.80
C PRO A 98 13.73 -10.65 -9.81
N HIS A 99 13.42 -11.16 -11.00
CA HIS A 99 12.93 -12.53 -11.23
C HIS A 99 11.58 -12.89 -10.61
N LEU A 100 10.81 -11.92 -10.11
CA LEU A 100 9.45 -12.15 -9.65
C LEU A 100 8.42 -11.59 -10.64
N ASP A 101 7.31 -12.29 -10.78
CA ASP A 101 6.12 -11.74 -11.41
C ASP A 101 5.56 -10.56 -10.60
N SER A 102 4.78 -9.72 -11.29
CA SER A 102 4.07 -8.61 -10.65
C SER A 102 3.16 -9.09 -9.53
N GLY A 103 3.32 -8.48 -8.36
CA GLY A 103 2.40 -8.60 -7.24
C GLY A 103 1.11 -7.80 -7.39
N SER A 104 0.29 -7.83 -6.33
CA SER A 104 -0.83 -6.90 -6.18
C SER A 104 -0.32 -5.46 -5.96
N SER A 105 -1.17 -4.44 -6.14
CA SER A 105 -0.79 -3.04 -5.89
C SER A 105 -0.34 -2.80 -4.44
N GLY A 106 -0.84 -3.60 -3.48
CA GLY A 106 -0.37 -3.57 -2.09
C GLY A 106 1.07 -4.05 -1.94
N LEU A 107 1.46 -5.10 -2.67
CA LEU A 107 2.84 -5.58 -2.69
C LEU A 107 3.78 -4.57 -3.39
N TYR A 108 3.32 -3.93 -4.45
CA TYR A 108 4.07 -2.84 -5.09
C TYR A 108 4.29 -1.67 -4.13
N ALA A 109 3.28 -1.26 -3.36
CA ALA A 109 3.42 -0.22 -2.34
C ALA A 109 4.48 -0.56 -1.28
N VAL A 110 4.56 -1.83 -0.86
CA VAL A 110 5.62 -2.31 0.04
C VAL A 110 6.99 -2.12 -0.58
N LYS A 111 7.20 -2.59 -1.82
CA LYS A 111 8.49 -2.43 -2.51
C LYS A 111 8.89 -0.95 -2.59
N ALA A 112 7.95 -0.09 -3.01
CA ALA A 112 8.19 1.33 -3.14
C ALA A 112 8.62 1.98 -1.81
N LEU A 113 7.95 1.64 -0.70
CA LEU A 113 8.34 2.16 0.61
C LEU A 113 9.72 1.66 1.06
N LEU A 114 10.06 0.39 0.80
CA LEU A 114 11.40 -0.13 1.10
C LEU A 114 12.49 0.60 0.28
N ASP A 115 12.25 0.85 -1.01
CA ASP A 115 13.18 1.60 -1.87
C ASP A 115 13.32 3.07 -1.43
N LEU A 116 12.29 3.64 -0.80
CA LEU A 116 12.29 4.98 -0.20
C LEU A 116 12.85 5.02 1.24
N GLY A 117 13.42 3.90 1.73
CA GLY A 117 14.11 3.82 3.01
C GLY A 117 13.20 3.75 4.23
N PHE A 118 11.99 3.19 4.10
CA PHE A 118 11.18 2.80 5.26
C PHE A 118 11.63 1.44 5.80
N ASP A 119 11.69 1.31 7.11
CA ASP A 119 12.25 0.14 7.81
C ASP A 119 11.16 -0.83 8.31
N ARG A 120 9.99 -0.28 8.65
CA ARG A 120 8.87 -1.00 9.28
C ARG A 120 7.58 -0.60 8.58
N ILE A 121 6.94 -1.55 7.91
CA ILE A 121 5.72 -1.30 7.12
C ILE A 121 4.57 -2.15 7.67
N VAL A 122 3.46 -1.48 7.99
CA VAL A 122 2.21 -2.13 8.39
C VAL A 122 1.23 -2.11 7.23
N LEU A 123 0.65 -3.26 6.91
CA LEU A 123 -0.40 -3.41 5.90
C LEU A 123 -1.79 -3.31 6.55
N ALA A 124 -2.60 -2.39 6.06
CA ALA A 124 -4.03 -2.32 6.36
C ALA A 124 -4.85 -2.51 5.07
N GLY A 125 -5.83 -3.42 5.08
CA GLY A 125 -6.64 -3.67 3.88
C GLY A 125 -5.91 -4.40 2.75
N VAL A 126 -4.91 -5.22 3.09
CA VAL A 126 -4.18 -6.09 2.13
C VAL A 126 -4.21 -7.57 2.59
N PRO A 127 -5.39 -8.15 2.89
CA PRO A 127 -5.48 -9.46 3.53
C PRO A 127 -5.11 -10.62 2.60
N MET A 128 -5.27 -10.45 1.27
CA MET A 128 -5.15 -11.54 0.27
C MET A 128 -5.98 -12.79 0.63
N THR A 129 -7.11 -12.60 1.34
CA THR A 129 -8.05 -13.67 1.72
C THR A 129 -8.96 -14.01 0.54
N GLN A 130 -9.23 -15.30 0.35
CA GLN A 130 -10.18 -15.79 -0.65
C GLN A 130 -11.59 -15.26 -0.34
N GLY A 131 -12.31 -14.81 -1.36
CA GLY A 131 -13.67 -14.27 -1.19
C GLY A 131 -13.74 -12.92 -0.49
N GLY A 132 -12.61 -12.29 -0.16
CA GLY A 132 -12.58 -10.95 0.40
C GLY A 132 -13.05 -9.91 -0.64
N GLY A 133 -13.88 -8.97 -0.19
CA GLY A 133 -14.41 -7.89 -1.02
C GLY A 133 -13.49 -6.67 -1.11
N HIS A 134 -13.69 -5.86 -2.15
CA HIS A 134 -13.13 -4.51 -2.26
C HIS A 134 -13.99 -3.49 -1.51
N PHE A 135 -13.41 -2.52 -0.80
CA PHE A 135 -14.19 -1.59 0.05
C PHE A 135 -15.25 -0.75 -0.69
N LEU A 136 -15.09 -0.52 -2.00
CA LEU A 136 -16.11 0.14 -2.84
C LEU A 136 -17.06 -0.81 -3.56
N ARG A 137 -16.55 -1.97 -4.02
CA ARG A 137 -17.28 -2.83 -4.97
C ARG A 137 -17.97 -3.99 -4.27
N GLN A 138 -17.42 -4.43 -3.12
CA GLN A 138 -17.89 -5.57 -2.34
C GLN A 138 -18.07 -6.87 -3.15
N GLU A 139 -17.43 -6.96 -4.31
CA GLU A 139 -17.44 -8.14 -5.17
C GLU A 139 -16.36 -9.14 -4.74
N PRO A 140 -16.62 -10.47 -4.82
CA PRO A 140 -15.62 -11.50 -4.57
C PRO A 140 -14.39 -11.32 -5.47
N TRP A 141 -13.21 -11.50 -4.89
CA TRP A 141 -11.95 -11.36 -5.62
C TRP A 141 -11.25 -12.70 -5.88
N ASP A 142 -11.39 -13.21 -7.11
CA ASP A 142 -10.87 -14.53 -7.50
C ASP A 142 -9.38 -14.54 -7.88
N ALA A 143 -8.78 -13.37 -8.13
CA ALA A 143 -7.37 -13.28 -8.52
C ALA A 143 -6.38 -13.47 -7.35
N HIS A 144 -6.86 -13.69 -6.13
CA HIS A 144 -6.02 -13.84 -4.92
C HIS A 144 -4.94 -14.92 -5.08
N ASN A 145 -5.25 -16.07 -5.68
CA ASN A 145 -4.30 -17.17 -5.86
C ASN A 145 -3.09 -16.78 -6.72
N ARG A 146 -3.32 -15.99 -7.79
CA ARG A 146 -2.24 -15.49 -8.64
C ARG A 146 -1.28 -14.59 -7.86
N PHE A 147 -1.80 -13.74 -6.98
CA PHE A 147 -0.98 -12.78 -6.26
C PHE A 147 -0.26 -13.37 -5.04
N ARG A 148 -0.81 -14.41 -4.40
CA ARG A 148 -0.14 -15.09 -3.27
C ARG A 148 1.25 -15.62 -3.66
N GLY A 149 1.41 -16.15 -4.88
CA GLY A 149 2.71 -16.60 -5.39
C GLY A 149 3.78 -15.48 -5.39
N ALA A 150 3.41 -14.27 -5.82
CA ALA A 150 4.30 -13.11 -5.80
C ALA A 150 4.66 -12.68 -4.36
N TRP A 151 3.72 -12.77 -3.41
CA TRP A 151 4.00 -12.52 -2.00
C TRP A 151 5.01 -13.52 -1.42
N VAL A 152 4.83 -14.82 -1.72
CA VAL A 152 5.77 -15.86 -1.30
C VAL A 152 7.17 -15.60 -1.88
N GLY A 153 7.25 -15.29 -3.18
CA GLY A 153 8.52 -14.95 -3.82
C GLY A 153 9.18 -13.71 -3.22
N ALA A 154 8.40 -12.75 -2.71
CA ALA A 154 8.90 -11.53 -2.09
C ALA A 154 9.37 -11.69 -0.63
N ILE A 155 9.06 -12.81 0.04
CA ILE A 155 9.41 -13.06 1.44
C ILE A 155 10.89 -12.75 1.76
N PRO A 156 11.89 -13.19 0.96
CA PRO A 156 13.30 -12.88 1.22
C PRO A 156 13.61 -11.37 1.32
N HIS A 157 12.79 -10.51 0.72
CA HIS A 157 12.97 -9.06 0.71
C HIS A 157 12.19 -8.35 1.83
N ILE A 158 11.07 -8.92 2.27
CA ILE A 158 10.08 -8.25 3.13
C ILE A 158 9.97 -8.84 4.55
N ALA A 159 10.45 -10.07 4.77
CA ALA A 159 10.41 -10.72 6.07
C ALA A 159 11.12 -9.88 7.14
N GLY A 160 10.48 -9.74 8.30
CA GLY A 160 10.98 -8.93 9.42
C GLY A 160 10.78 -7.41 9.26
N LYS A 161 10.53 -6.92 8.04
CA LYS A 161 10.31 -5.49 7.74
C LYS A 161 8.84 -5.13 7.52
N VAL A 162 8.01 -6.12 7.21
CA VAL A 162 6.59 -5.93 6.90
C VAL A 162 5.74 -6.81 7.81
N LYS A 163 4.64 -6.23 8.30
CA LYS A 163 3.61 -6.92 9.09
C LYS A 163 2.23 -6.56 8.56
N SER A 164 1.23 -7.41 8.81
CA SER A 164 -0.14 -7.19 8.33
C SER A 164 -1.15 -7.21 9.47
N MET A 165 -2.17 -6.37 9.35
CA MET A 165 -3.27 -6.27 10.32
C MET A 165 -4.28 -7.41 10.21
N SER A 166 -4.35 -8.10 9.06
CA SER A 166 -5.37 -9.13 8.81
C SER A 166 -5.02 -10.09 7.67
N GLY A 167 -5.79 -11.19 7.61
CA GLY A 167 -5.85 -12.11 6.49
C GLY A 167 -4.61 -12.98 6.27
N TRP A 168 -4.53 -13.57 5.09
CA TRP A 168 -3.42 -14.46 4.71
C TRP A 168 -2.06 -13.76 4.75
N THR A 169 -1.98 -12.46 4.43
CA THR A 169 -0.71 -11.72 4.58
C THR A 169 -0.26 -11.61 6.04
N GLN A 170 -1.18 -11.59 7.01
CA GLN A 170 -0.84 -11.67 8.43
C GLN A 170 -0.34 -13.06 8.81
N GLU A 171 -0.90 -14.13 8.24
CA GLU A 171 -0.43 -15.50 8.49
C GLU A 171 1.04 -15.67 8.08
N ILE A 172 1.44 -15.14 6.93
CA ILE A 172 2.81 -15.32 6.40
C ILE A 172 3.83 -14.28 6.88
N LEU A 173 3.40 -13.08 7.29
CA LEU A 173 4.31 -12.00 7.73
C LEU A 173 4.29 -11.81 9.25
N GLY A 174 3.22 -12.25 9.92
CA GLY A 174 2.90 -11.96 11.31
C GLY A 174 2.19 -10.61 11.50
N SER A 175 1.68 -10.42 12.71
CA SER A 175 1.02 -9.18 13.15
C SER A 175 2.03 -8.15 13.65
N PRO A 176 1.78 -6.84 13.48
CA PRO A 176 2.61 -5.80 14.09
C PRO A 176 2.40 -5.78 15.61
N SER A 177 3.43 -5.38 16.35
CA SER A 177 3.36 -5.08 17.78
C SER A 177 4.10 -3.77 18.09
N PRO A 178 3.79 -3.09 19.22
CA PRO A 178 4.52 -1.90 19.64
C PRO A 178 6.04 -2.12 19.74
N GLU A 179 6.47 -3.29 20.21
CA GLU A 179 7.88 -3.65 20.32
C GLU A 179 8.53 -3.73 18.94
N TRP A 180 7.89 -4.40 17.98
CA TRP A 180 8.41 -4.51 16.62
C TRP A 180 8.50 -3.14 15.90
N LEU A 181 7.58 -2.22 16.20
CA LEU A 181 7.56 -0.87 15.63
C LEU A 181 8.70 0.03 16.13
N THR A 182 9.36 -0.34 17.23
CA THR A 182 10.40 0.46 17.88
C THR A 182 11.80 -0.13 17.79
N GLN A 183 11.93 -1.39 17.39
CA GLN A 183 13.18 -2.10 17.09
C GLN A 183 13.70 -1.77 15.69
#